data_AF-A0A2D6CUV0-F1
#
_entry.id   AF-A0A2D6CUV0-F1
#
_cell.length_a   1.000
_cell.length_b   1.000
_cell.length_c   1.000
_cell.angle_alpha   90.00
_cell.angle_beta   90.00
_cell.angle_gamma   90.00
#
_symmetry.space_group_name_H-M   'P 1'
#
loop_
_entity.id
_entity.type
_entity.pdbx_description
1 polymer ?
#
loop_
_entity_poly.entity_id
_entity_poly.type
_entity_poly.pdbx_seq_one_letter_code
_entity_poly.pdbx_strand_id
1 'polypeptide(L)'
;MSDERALREMICEVGRRLYQKDYIASNDGNITARLDEDVIIATPTGVSKGDLTPDMLCKVNMQGEQVEGYLRASSEVRMHLHCYQKRPDVHGAVHAHPPKSPGYELAGIPLDQLSLPETIVSFGCIPLAPYV
;
A
#
# COMPACT_ATOMS: atom_id res chain seq x y z
N MET A 1 -12.34 7.76 -18.33
CA MET A 1 -13.30 7.94 -17.21
C MET A 1 -13.74 6.62 -16.58
N SER A 2 -13.89 5.50 -17.32
CA SER A 2 -14.19 4.18 -16.71
C SER A 2 -13.08 3.66 -15.80
N ASP A 3 -11.83 3.93 -16.15
CA ASP A 3 -10.69 3.25 -15.53
C ASP A 3 -10.37 3.79 -14.13
N GLU A 4 -10.51 5.11 -13.92
CA GLU A 4 -10.27 5.71 -12.60
C GLU A 4 -11.29 5.22 -11.56
N ARG A 5 -12.59 5.18 -11.92
CA ARG A 5 -13.63 4.74 -11.00
C ARG A 5 -13.41 3.29 -10.57
N ALA A 6 -13.14 2.41 -11.53
CA ALA A 6 -12.84 1.01 -11.24
C ALA A 6 -11.59 0.88 -10.35
N LEU A 7 -10.55 1.68 -10.59
CA LEU A 7 -9.35 1.70 -9.77
C LEU A 7 -9.63 2.10 -8.32
N ARG A 8 -10.45 3.14 -8.12
CA ARG A 8 -10.89 3.57 -6.78
C ARG A 8 -11.69 2.48 -6.06
N GLU A 9 -12.62 1.85 -6.76
CA GLU A 9 -13.41 0.73 -6.23
C GLU A 9 -12.50 -0.46 -5.84
N MET A 10 -11.49 -0.78 -6.64
CA MET A 10 -10.50 -1.82 -6.31
C MET A 10 -9.69 -1.48 -5.06
N ILE A 11 -9.26 -0.23 -4.89
CA ILE A 11 -8.54 0.21 -3.67
C ILE A 11 -9.41 0.02 -2.43
N CYS A 12 -10.68 0.43 -2.49
CA CYS A 12 -11.64 0.23 -1.39
C CYS A 12 -11.82 -1.26 -1.05
N GLU A 13 -11.93 -2.12 -2.07
CA GLU A 13 -12.06 -3.57 -1.87
C GLU A 13 -10.80 -4.18 -1.23
N VAL A 14 -9.60 -3.76 -1.67
CA VAL A 14 -8.34 -4.17 -1.03
C VAL A 14 -8.31 -3.72 0.43
N GLY A 15 -8.73 -2.48 0.71
CA GLY A 15 -8.85 -1.96 2.07
C GLY A 15 -9.76 -2.81 2.97
N ARG A 16 -10.95 -3.17 2.48
CA ARG A 16 -11.87 -4.10 3.18
C ARG A 16 -11.22 -5.45 3.45
N ARG A 17 -10.53 -6.04 2.47
CA ARG A 17 -9.89 -7.35 2.64
C ARG A 17 -8.76 -7.33 3.65
N LEU A 18 -7.96 -6.26 3.67
CA LEU A 18 -6.89 -6.10 4.67
C LEU A 18 -7.49 -6.01 6.07
N TYR A 19 -8.53 -5.19 6.25
CA TYR A 19 -9.20 -5.04 7.54
C TYR A 19 -9.85 -6.35 8.00
N GLN A 20 -10.58 -7.05 7.11
CA GLN A 20 -11.23 -8.33 7.43
C GLN A 20 -10.25 -9.47 7.79
N LYS A 21 -8.99 -9.35 7.36
CA LYS A 21 -7.94 -10.32 7.66
C LYS A 21 -7.11 -9.93 8.88
N ASP A 22 -7.47 -8.85 9.58
CA ASP A 22 -6.70 -8.26 10.68
C ASP A 22 -5.26 -7.93 10.29
N TYR A 23 -5.03 -7.55 9.02
CA TYR A 23 -3.71 -7.14 8.53
C TYR A 23 -3.40 -5.66 8.78
N ILE A 24 -4.40 -4.92 9.22
CA ILE A 24 -4.36 -3.49 9.53
C ILE A 24 -5.28 -3.25 10.73
N ALA A 25 -4.91 -2.32 11.61
CA ALA A 25 -5.66 -1.95 12.79
C ALA A 25 -5.96 -0.44 12.81
N SER A 26 -7.19 -0.07 13.20
CA SER A 26 -7.64 1.32 13.23
C SER A 26 -7.41 2.01 11.87
N ASN A 27 -6.50 2.99 11.80
CA ASN A 27 -6.25 3.82 10.62
C ASN A 27 -4.89 3.55 9.96
N ASP A 28 -4.17 2.51 10.39
CA ASP A 28 -2.87 2.15 9.83
C ASP A 28 -2.98 1.64 8.38
N GLY A 29 -1.80 1.34 7.81
CA GLY A 29 -1.67 0.93 6.42
C GLY A 29 -2.00 2.04 5.42
N ASN A 30 -1.64 1.80 4.17
CA ASN A 30 -1.99 2.69 3.07
C ASN A 30 -1.92 1.94 1.74
N ILE A 31 -2.73 2.39 0.78
CA ILE A 31 -2.83 1.76 -0.54
C ILE A 31 -2.69 2.86 -1.58
N THR A 32 -1.88 2.60 -2.60
CA THR A 32 -1.82 3.45 -3.79
C THR A 32 -1.90 2.61 -5.06
N ALA A 33 -2.43 3.21 -6.12
CA ALA A 33 -2.38 2.64 -7.46
C ALA A 33 -2.11 3.71 -8.51
N ARG A 34 -1.35 3.35 -9.53
CA ARG A 34 -1.01 4.22 -10.64
C ARG A 34 -2.25 4.45 -11.51
N LEU A 35 -2.65 5.71 -11.68
CA LEU A 35 -3.70 6.09 -12.61
C LEU A 35 -3.12 6.24 -14.03
N ASP A 36 -1.99 6.92 -14.13
CA ASP A 36 -1.23 7.16 -15.36
C ASP A 36 0.27 7.39 -15.05
N GLU A 37 1.04 7.93 -16.00
CA GLU A 37 2.48 8.15 -15.83
C GLU A 37 2.80 9.16 -14.72
N ASP A 38 1.93 10.15 -14.50
CA ASP A 38 2.17 11.32 -13.66
C ASP A 38 1.37 11.32 -12.35
N VAL A 39 0.30 10.52 -12.27
CA VAL A 39 -0.67 10.54 -11.17
C VAL A 39 -0.92 9.15 -10.59
N ILE A 40 -1.01 9.11 -9.26
CA ILE A 40 -1.48 7.94 -8.50
C ILE A 40 -2.76 8.28 -7.73
N ILE A 41 -3.60 7.27 -7.51
CA ILE A 41 -4.66 7.29 -6.50
C ILE A 41 -4.08 6.81 -5.17
N ALA A 42 -4.38 7.52 -4.09
CA ALA A 42 -3.88 7.22 -2.75
C ALA A 42 -4.98 7.24 -1.70
N THR A 43 -4.87 6.36 -0.70
CA THR A 43 -5.74 6.41 0.48
C THR A 43 -5.44 7.62 1.36
N PRO A 44 -6.45 8.23 1.98
CA PRO A 44 -6.26 9.33 2.92
C PRO A 44 -5.66 8.86 4.25
N THR A 45 -5.07 9.81 4.97
CA THR A 45 -4.64 9.63 6.37
C THR A 45 -5.84 9.62 7.32
N GLY A 46 -5.74 8.91 8.44
CA GLY A 46 -6.73 8.96 9.52
C GLY A 46 -8.06 8.27 9.23
N VAL A 47 -8.15 7.48 8.16
CA VAL A 47 -9.33 6.70 7.80
C VAL A 47 -8.98 5.21 7.79
N SER A 48 -9.80 4.41 8.46
CA SER A 48 -9.77 2.95 8.44
C SER A 48 -9.91 2.44 7.01
N LYS A 49 -9.02 1.55 6.57
CA LYS A 49 -9.09 1.05 5.18
C LYS A 49 -10.31 0.16 4.93
N GLY A 50 -10.93 -0.35 6.00
CA GLY A 50 -12.20 -1.09 5.92
C GLY A 50 -13.40 -0.20 5.56
N ASP A 51 -13.30 1.11 5.82
CA ASP A 51 -14.41 2.08 5.70
C ASP A 51 -14.22 3.06 4.53
N LEU A 52 -13.22 2.84 3.67
CA LEU A 52 -12.96 3.70 2.51
C LEU A 52 -14.12 3.69 1.52
N THR A 53 -14.48 4.87 1.05
CA THR A 53 -15.32 5.06 -0.14
C THR A 53 -14.51 5.66 -1.29
N PRO A 54 -14.89 5.42 -2.57
CA PRO A 54 -14.14 5.91 -3.72
C PRO A 54 -13.88 7.43 -3.74
N ASP A 55 -14.82 8.22 -3.21
CA ASP A 55 -14.74 9.68 -3.13
C ASP A 55 -13.73 10.18 -2.09
N MET A 56 -13.42 9.38 -1.06
CA MET A 56 -12.42 9.71 -0.03
C MET A 56 -10.98 9.63 -0.57
N LEU A 57 -10.75 8.92 -1.68
CA LEU A 57 -9.42 8.70 -2.23
C LEU A 57 -8.88 9.98 -2.90
N CYS A 58 -7.57 10.20 -2.74
CA CYS A 58 -6.86 11.39 -3.20
C CYS A 58 -6.09 11.09 -4.50
N LYS A 59 -5.86 12.11 -5.34
CA LYS A 59 -4.85 12.05 -6.40
C LYS A 59 -3.57 12.73 -5.94
N VAL A 60 -2.45 12.07 -6.17
CA VAL A 60 -1.12 12.59 -5.84
C VAL A 60 -0.26 12.51 -7.10
N ASN A 61 0.48 13.58 -7.41
CA ASN A 61 1.42 13.56 -8.53
C ASN A 61 2.72 12.82 -8.17
N MET A 62 3.57 12.54 -9.15
CA MET A 62 4.85 11.85 -8.92
C MET A 62 5.85 12.61 -8.04
N GLN A 63 5.59 13.89 -7.75
CA GLN A 63 6.36 14.74 -6.83
C GLN A 63 5.86 14.65 -5.37
N GLY A 64 4.74 13.94 -5.13
CA GLY A 64 4.18 13.77 -3.79
C GLY A 64 3.23 14.88 -3.35
N GLU A 65 2.76 15.70 -4.29
CA GLU A 65 1.81 16.76 -4.05
C GLU A 65 0.39 16.27 -4.35
N GLN A 66 -0.54 16.56 -3.44
CA GLN A 66 -1.95 16.23 -3.65
C GLN A 66 -2.55 17.21 -4.67
N VAL A 67 -3.05 16.66 -5.77
CA VAL A 67 -3.65 17.44 -6.88
C VAL A 67 -5.18 17.36 -6.88
N GLU A 68 -5.77 16.37 -6.21
CA GLU A 68 -7.23 16.21 -6.07
C GLU A 68 -7.59 15.46 -4.78
N GLY A 69 -8.79 15.69 -4.24
CA GLY A 69 -9.33 15.05 -3.04
C GLY A 69 -9.57 16.04 -1.90
N TYR A 70 -10.63 15.82 -1.11
CA TYR A 70 -11.01 16.68 0.02
C TYR A 70 -10.39 16.25 1.35
N LEU A 71 -9.97 14.99 1.46
CA LEU A 71 -9.15 14.50 2.57
C LEU A 71 -7.67 14.66 2.25
N ARG A 72 -6.82 14.55 3.28
CA ARG A 72 -5.38 14.61 3.10
C ARG A 72 -4.82 13.22 2.79
N ALA A 73 -4.03 13.09 1.73
CA ALA A 73 -3.32 11.85 1.41
C ALA A 73 -2.38 11.41 2.54
N SER A 74 -2.14 10.10 2.68
CA SER A 74 -1.17 9.57 3.66
C SER A 74 0.23 10.15 3.42
N SER A 75 0.94 10.49 4.51
CA SER A 75 2.35 10.92 4.45
C SER A 75 3.29 9.83 3.91
N GLU A 76 2.91 8.57 4.07
CA GLU A 76 3.68 7.40 3.63
C GLU A 76 3.62 7.18 2.11
N VAL A 77 2.79 7.94 1.38
CA VAL A 77 2.75 7.92 -0.09
C VAL A 77 4.13 8.17 -0.70
N ARG A 78 5.00 8.95 -0.04
CA ARG A 78 6.38 9.18 -0.50
C ARG A 78 7.20 7.90 -0.62
N MET A 79 6.97 6.92 0.26
CA MET A 79 7.59 5.60 0.17
C MET A 79 7.14 4.88 -1.11
N HIS A 80 5.84 4.90 -1.41
CA HIS A 80 5.29 4.27 -2.62
C HIS A 80 5.80 4.93 -3.90
N LEU A 81 5.89 6.27 -3.90
CA LEU A 81 6.47 7.03 -5.02
C LEU A 81 7.91 6.62 -5.32
N HIS A 82 8.72 6.37 -4.29
CA HIS A 82 10.08 5.88 -4.50
C HIS A 82 10.09 4.50 -5.19
N CYS A 83 9.19 3.59 -4.79
CA CYS A 83 9.02 2.31 -5.46
C CYS A 83 8.63 2.50 -6.93
N TYR A 84 7.62 3.32 -7.22
CA TYR A 84 7.16 3.60 -8.58
C TYR A 84 8.24 4.21 -9.48
N GLN A 85 9.11 5.08 -8.94
CA GLN A 85 10.22 5.68 -9.68
C GLN A 85 11.32 4.67 -10.01
N LYS A 86 11.55 3.69 -9.13
CA LYS A 86 12.58 2.65 -9.31
C LYS A 86 12.08 1.43 -10.07
N ARG A 87 10.77 1.21 -10.09
CA ARG A 87 10.11 0.03 -10.66
C ARG A 87 8.93 0.46 -11.56
N PRO A 88 9.20 0.76 -12.84
CA PRO A 88 8.15 1.12 -13.80
C PRO A 88 7.09 0.03 -14.00
N ASP A 89 7.44 -1.23 -13.72
CA ASP A 89 6.56 -2.40 -13.80
C ASP A 89 5.57 -2.50 -12.62
N VAL A 90 5.71 -1.67 -11.58
CA VAL A 90 4.82 -1.67 -10.42
C VAL A 90 3.69 -0.65 -10.64
N HIS A 91 2.45 -1.14 -10.58
CA HIS A 91 1.23 -0.34 -10.78
C HIS A 91 0.40 -0.15 -9.49
N GLY A 92 0.74 -0.83 -8.40
CA GLY A 92 0.03 -0.78 -7.13
C GLY A 92 0.96 -1.08 -5.97
N ALA A 93 0.72 -0.45 -4.82
CA ALA A 93 1.50 -0.67 -3.61
C ALA A 93 0.59 -0.66 -2.38
N VAL A 94 0.89 -1.55 -1.43
CA VAL A 94 0.15 -1.73 -0.18
C VAL A 94 1.15 -1.77 0.96
N HIS A 95 0.91 -0.92 1.95
CA HIS A 95 1.54 -1.01 3.26
C HIS A 95 0.50 -1.54 4.26
N ALA A 96 0.86 -2.57 5.02
CA ALA A 96 0.02 -3.25 6.00
C ALA A 96 0.88 -3.86 7.11
N HIS A 97 0.27 -4.18 8.25
CA HIS A 97 0.92 -4.74 9.44
C HIS A 97 0.34 -6.13 9.82
N PRO A 98 0.44 -7.17 8.96
CA PRO A 98 -0.03 -8.52 9.33
C PRO A 98 0.64 -9.00 10.63
N PRO A 99 -0.08 -9.45 11.66
CA PRO A 99 0.47 -9.65 13.02
C PRO A 99 1.72 -10.54 13.10
N LYS A 100 1.87 -11.48 12.17
CA LYS A 100 3.05 -12.35 12.11
C LYS A 100 4.31 -11.59 11.65
N SER A 101 4.20 -10.63 10.73
CA SER A 101 5.36 -9.95 10.15
C SER A 101 6.12 -9.08 11.18
N PRO A 102 5.47 -8.19 11.96
CA PRO A 102 6.13 -7.46 13.04
C PRO A 102 6.73 -8.39 14.11
N GLY A 103 6.13 -9.57 14.33
CA GLY A 103 6.69 -10.57 15.24
C GLY A 103 8.06 -11.08 14.81
N TYR A 104 8.26 -11.35 13.51
CA TYR A 104 9.56 -11.74 12.96
C TYR A 104 10.56 -10.56 12.99
N GLU A 105 10.09 -9.36 12.64
CA GLU A 105 10.91 -8.15 12.66
C GLU A 105 11.43 -7.83 14.08
N LEU A 106 10.56 -7.83 15.09
CA LEU A 106 10.93 -7.59 16.49
C LEU A 106 11.84 -8.68 17.05
N ALA A 107 11.75 -9.91 16.52
CA ALA A 107 12.65 -11.00 16.87
C ALA A 107 14.01 -10.92 16.15
N GLY A 108 14.19 -9.98 15.21
CA GLY A 108 15.38 -9.89 14.36
C GLY A 108 15.54 -11.10 13.44
N ILE A 109 14.45 -11.82 13.16
CA ILE A 109 14.46 -13.01 12.31
C ILE A 109 14.09 -12.56 10.90
N PRO A 110 15.01 -12.62 9.93
CA PRO A 110 14.72 -12.18 8.58
C PRO A 110 13.76 -13.16 7.88
N LEU A 111 12.89 -12.62 7.03
CA LEU A 111 11.98 -13.40 6.17
C LEU A 111 12.63 -13.81 4.83
N ASP A 112 13.95 -13.73 4.75
CA ASP A 112 14.76 -14.16 3.61
C ASP A 112 15.12 -15.65 3.65
N GLN A 113 14.86 -16.32 4.79
CA GLN A 113 15.06 -17.75 4.90
C GLN A 113 14.01 -18.50 4.08
N LEU A 114 14.51 -19.32 3.15
CA LEU A 114 13.75 -20.22 2.28
C LEU A 114 13.10 -21.35 3.10
N SER A 115 12.12 -20.99 3.92
CA SER A 115 11.49 -21.86 4.92
C SER A 115 10.34 -22.68 4.36
N LEU A 116 9.71 -22.23 3.27
CA LEU A 116 8.57 -22.89 2.62
C LEU A 116 8.76 -22.87 1.10
N PRO A 117 8.67 -24.01 0.39
CA PRO A 117 8.82 -24.08 -1.06
C PRO A 117 7.91 -23.11 -1.83
N GLU A 118 6.69 -22.89 -1.34
CA GLU A 118 5.71 -21.97 -1.92
C GLU A 118 6.20 -20.53 -1.94
N THR A 119 6.89 -20.09 -0.88
CA THR A 119 7.46 -18.74 -0.77
C THR A 119 8.63 -18.57 -1.75
N ILE A 120 9.47 -19.60 -1.90
CA ILE A 120 10.61 -19.59 -2.82
C ILE A 120 10.12 -19.41 -4.26
N VAL A 121 9.10 -20.16 -4.66
CA VAL A 121 8.58 -20.16 -6.03
C VAL A 121 7.78 -18.89 -6.31
N SER A 122 7.03 -18.37 -5.33
CA SER A 122 6.08 -17.27 -5.56
C SER A 122 6.67 -15.87 -5.33
N PHE A 123 7.54 -15.72 -4.34
CA PHE A 123 8.01 -14.40 -3.87
C PHE A 123 9.53 -14.28 -3.84
N GLY A 124 10.25 -15.40 -3.85
CA GLY A 124 11.69 -15.43 -3.60
C GLY A 124 12.03 -15.07 -2.16
N CYS A 125 13.05 -14.22 -1.99
CA CYS A 125 13.49 -13.71 -0.69
C CYS A 125 12.77 -12.40 -0.35
N ILE A 126 12.23 -12.29 0.88
CA ILE A 126 11.62 -11.05 1.38
C ILE A 126 12.66 -10.32 2.25
N PRO A 127 13.29 -9.24 1.75
CA PRO A 127 14.31 -8.52 2.50
C PRO A 127 13.73 -7.73 3.68
N LEU A 128 14.53 -7.56 4.73
CA LEU A 128 14.22 -6.67 5.85
C LEU A 128 14.90 -5.31 5.64
N ALA A 129 14.12 -4.22 5.66
CA ALA A 129 14.66 -2.87 5.60
C ALA A 129 15.31 -2.49 6.95
N PRO A 130 16.47 -1.80 6.97
CA PRO A 130 17.05 -1.31 8.22
C PRO A 130 16.13 -0.30 8.92
N TYR A 131 16.10 -0.34 10.25
CA TYR A 131 15.53 0.74 11.05
C TYR A 131 16.46 1.96 10.95
N VAL A 132 15.91 3.12 10.58
CA VAL A 132 16.64 4.40 10.41
C VAL A 132 16.17 5.45 11.41
#